data_AF-A0A4Q3L507-F1
#
_entry.id   AF-A0A4Q3L507-F1
#
_cell.length_a   1.000
_cell.length_b   1.000
_cell.length_c   1.000
_cell.angle_alpha   90.00
_cell.angle_beta   90.00
_cell.angle_gamma   90.00
#
_symmetry.space_group_name_H-M   'P 1'
#
loop_
_entity.id
_entity.type
_entity.pdbx_description
1 polymer ?
#
loop_
_entity_poly.entity_id
_entity_poly.type
_entity_poly.pdbx_seq_one_letter_code
_entity_poly.pdbx_strand_id
1 'polypeptide(L)'
;MGHHGDVVRRHDLGAVFPVDFVAVVVLRVVADTVQDELVVNFQLQASNFRQDTIGFQEINVMLGARRYYIDEKLHQVWIPEQSYHKGSWGYIGGKVYKGNNNRIPYGSDRNVLITENDPVYQTQRQGISAFKFDVADGEYELRLHFAELVGGEKKEALAYNLDDHSKKEQQEQRLFDVQINGLPFLSKINLAEDYGYLTAVEKTTRISVTGGNGIEIGFIAIKGEPVLNG
;
A
#
# COMPACT_ATOMS: atom_id res chain seq x y z
N MET A 1 -0.23 12.61 -46.12
CA MET A 1 -1.11 11.66 -45.42
C MET A 1 -0.21 10.69 -44.68
N GLY A 2 -0.01 10.93 -43.38
CA GLY A 2 1.03 10.29 -42.59
C GLY A 2 0.56 8.96 -41.99
N HIS A 3 1.31 7.89 -42.28
CA HIS A 3 1.35 6.71 -41.44
C HIS A 3 2.45 6.93 -40.40
N HIS A 4 2.08 7.03 -39.13
CA HIS A 4 3.00 6.74 -38.03
C HIS A 4 2.70 5.31 -37.60
N GLY A 5 3.55 4.38 -38.04
CA GLY A 5 3.58 3.02 -37.53
C GLY A 5 4.39 3.00 -36.24
N ASP A 6 3.74 2.68 -35.14
CA ASP A 6 4.42 2.45 -33.87
C ASP A 6 5.26 1.17 -33.96
N VAL A 7 6.51 1.28 -33.49
CA VAL A 7 7.54 0.27 -33.62
C VAL A 7 7.24 -0.91 -32.69
N VAL A 8 6.82 -2.03 -33.28
CA VAL A 8 6.67 -3.32 -32.60
C VAL A 8 8.06 -3.88 -32.27
N ARG A 9 8.43 -3.92 -30.99
CA ARG A 9 9.54 -4.77 -30.54
C ARG A 9 9.03 -6.19 -30.34
N ARG A 10 9.36 -7.10 -31.26
CA ARG A 10 9.08 -8.54 -31.11
C ARG A 10 10.02 -9.13 -30.04
N HIS A 11 9.45 -9.60 -28.94
CA HIS A 11 10.02 -10.67 -28.12
C HIS A 11 9.17 -11.92 -28.40
N ASP A 12 9.80 -13.10 -28.47
CA ASP A 12 9.45 -14.20 -29.38
C ASP A 12 8.03 -14.81 -29.38
N LEU A 13 7.06 -14.34 -28.59
CA LEU A 13 5.64 -14.75 -28.68
C LEU A 13 4.63 -13.62 -28.40
N GLY A 14 5.06 -12.34 -28.33
CA GLY A 14 4.19 -11.24 -27.92
C GLY A 14 4.38 -9.95 -28.71
N ALA A 15 3.32 -9.14 -28.74
CA ALA A 15 3.33 -7.75 -29.19
C ALA A 15 2.89 -6.85 -28.03
N VAL A 16 3.50 -5.68 -27.91
CA VAL A 16 3.20 -4.68 -26.88
C VAL A 16 2.57 -3.48 -27.56
N PHE A 17 1.45 -3.01 -27.02
CA PHE A 17 0.72 -1.86 -27.52
C PHE A 17 0.57 -0.81 -26.41
N PRO A 18 0.87 0.47 -26.66
CA PRO A 18 0.38 1.53 -25.79
C PRO A 18 -1.15 1.57 -25.85
N VAL A 19 -1.80 1.71 -24.69
CA VAL A 19 -3.25 1.83 -24.57
C VAL A 19 -3.56 3.08 -23.77
N ASP A 20 -4.34 3.98 -24.33
CA ASP A 20 -4.88 5.12 -23.62
C ASP A 20 -6.11 4.68 -22.81
N PHE A 21 -5.93 4.52 -21.51
CA PHE A 21 -7.01 4.08 -20.63
C PHE A 21 -8.00 5.22 -20.32
N VAL A 22 -9.29 4.89 -20.44
CA VAL A 22 -10.43 5.69 -19.97
C VAL A 22 -11.31 4.81 -19.07
N ALA A 23 -12.36 5.37 -18.44
CA ALA A 23 -13.15 4.69 -17.41
C ALA A 23 -13.47 3.20 -17.70
N VAL A 24 -13.91 2.87 -18.91
CA VAL A 24 -14.05 1.49 -19.40
C VAL A 24 -13.42 1.38 -20.77
N VAL A 25 -12.54 0.40 -20.97
CA VAL A 25 -11.87 0.13 -22.24
C VAL A 25 -12.18 -1.30 -22.68
N VAL A 26 -12.54 -1.47 -23.94
CA VAL A 26 -12.65 -2.79 -24.58
C VAL A 26 -11.40 -2.99 -25.44
N LEU A 27 -10.56 -3.92 -25.01
CA LEU A 27 -9.37 -4.33 -25.75
C LEU A 27 -9.73 -5.51 -26.63
N ARG A 28 -9.71 -5.29 -27.95
CA ARG A 28 -9.95 -6.34 -28.93
C ARG A 28 -8.68 -6.61 -29.73
N VAL A 29 -8.25 -7.86 -29.76
CA VAL A 29 -7.11 -8.32 -30.57
C VAL A 29 -7.63 -9.22 -31.67
N VAL A 30 -7.15 -9.00 -32.90
CA VAL A 30 -7.56 -9.77 -34.08
C VAL A 30 -6.31 -10.26 -34.83
N ALA A 31 -6.28 -11.55 -35.15
CA ALA A 31 -5.26 -12.18 -35.97
C ALA A 31 -5.94 -13.12 -36.98
N ASP A 32 -5.95 -12.73 -38.26
CA ASP A 32 -6.68 -13.40 -39.34
C ASP A 32 -8.15 -13.68 -38.97
N THR A 33 -8.50 -14.93 -38.70
CA THR A 33 -9.85 -15.37 -38.35
C THR A 33 -10.08 -15.52 -36.84
N VAL A 34 -9.06 -15.27 -36.02
CA VAL A 34 -9.12 -15.41 -34.57
C VAL A 34 -9.23 -14.03 -33.93
N GLN A 35 -10.12 -13.90 -32.95
CA GLN A 35 -10.27 -12.70 -32.15
C GLN A 35 -10.36 -13.05 -30.67
N ASP A 36 -9.88 -12.13 -29.84
CA ASP A 36 -10.05 -12.15 -28.40
C ASP A 36 -10.45 -10.75 -27.90
N GLU A 37 -11.21 -10.70 -26.81
CA GLU A 37 -11.71 -9.47 -26.23
C GLU A 37 -11.59 -9.47 -24.71
N LEU A 38 -11.06 -8.37 -24.16
CA LEU A 38 -10.98 -8.11 -22.74
C LEU A 38 -11.62 -6.77 -22.43
N VAL A 39 -12.58 -6.76 -21.50
CA VAL A 39 -13.12 -5.54 -20.92
C VAL A 39 -12.29 -5.16 -19.69
N VAL A 40 -11.72 -3.96 -19.71
CA VAL A 40 -10.93 -3.41 -18.59
C VAL A 40 -11.71 -2.25 -17.98
N ASN A 41 -12.03 -2.38 -16.70
CA ASN A 41 -12.49 -1.26 -15.88
C ASN A 41 -11.26 -0.53 -15.34
N PHE A 42 -11.15 0.76 -15.62
CA PHE A 42 -10.03 1.59 -15.20
C PHE A 42 -10.52 2.76 -14.37
N GLN A 43 -10.08 2.82 -13.12
CA GLN A 43 -10.33 3.96 -12.25
C GLN A 43 -9.08 4.84 -12.20
N LEU A 44 -9.19 6.04 -12.76
CA LEU A 44 -8.11 7.00 -12.69
C LEU A 44 -8.01 7.57 -11.29
N GLN A 45 -6.91 7.29 -10.59
CA GLN A 45 -6.61 7.94 -9.31
C GLN A 45 -5.91 9.28 -9.58
N ALA A 46 -6.59 10.38 -9.28
CA ALA A 46 -6.01 11.71 -9.45
C ALA A 46 -4.77 11.87 -8.56
N SER A 47 -3.73 12.56 -9.05
CA SER A 47 -2.60 12.96 -8.21
C SER A 47 -2.96 14.13 -7.29
N ASN A 48 -3.96 14.93 -7.68
CA ASN A 48 -4.49 16.06 -6.93
C ASN A 48 -5.99 15.83 -6.65
N PHE A 49 -6.33 15.57 -5.38
CA PHE A 49 -7.71 15.28 -4.95
C PHE A 49 -8.60 16.50 -4.77
N ARG A 50 -8.07 17.72 -4.99
CA ARG A 50 -8.86 18.96 -4.95
C ARG A 50 -9.43 19.35 -6.30
N GLN A 51 -9.08 18.64 -7.37
CA GLN A 51 -9.63 18.89 -8.69
C GLN A 51 -10.92 18.08 -8.89
N ASP A 52 -12.04 18.79 -9.00
CA ASP A 52 -13.38 18.20 -9.19
C ASP A 52 -13.56 17.45 -10.52
N THR A 53 -12.58 17.50 -11.42
CA THR A 53 -12.64 16.80 -12.72
C THR A 53 -12.70 15.28 -12.58
N ILE A 54 -12.17 14.73 -11.49
CA ILE A 54 -12.23 13.30 -11.16
C ILE A 54 -12.69 13.23 -9.70
N GLY A 55 -13.98 12.99 -9.48
CA GLY A 55 -14.54 12.91 -8.14
C GLY A 55 -13.81 11.87 -7.29
N PHE A 56 -13.23 12.29 -6.17
CA PHE A 56 -12.58 11.38 -5.23
C PHE A 56 -13.61 10.41 -4.63
N GLN A 57 -13.32 9.11 -4.69
CA GLN A 57 -14.17 8.06 -4.09
C GLN A 57 -13.42 7.38 -2.94
N GLU A 58 -12.29 6.76 -3.25
CA GLU A 58 -11.41 6.12 -2.28
C GLU A 58 -9.95 6.18 -2.75
N ILE A 59 -9.02 5.95 -1.82
CA ILE A 59 -7.63 5.63 -2.10
C ILE A 59 -7.18 4.56 -1.12
N ASN A 60 -6.62 3.47 -1.62
CA ASN A 60 -6.01 2.43 -0.79
C ASN A 60 -4.51 2.38 -1.11
N VAL A 61 -3.65 2.60 -0.12
CA VAL A 61 -2.20 2.69 -0.33
C VAL A 61 -1.53 1.54 0.39
N MET A 62 -0.67 0.81 -0.31
CA MET A 62 0.15 -0.24 0.27
C MET A 62 1.54 0.33 0.59
N LEU A 63 1.84 0.47 1.88
CA LEU A 63 3.12 1.00 2.34
C LEU A 63 4.19 -0.08 2.38
N GLY A 64 5.42 0.29 2.05
CA GLY A 64 6.55 -0.64 1.93
C GLY A 64 6.55 -1.50 0.67
N ALA A 65 5.64 -1.29 -0.28
CA ALA A 65 5.53 -2.05 -1.52
C ALA A 65 5.76 -1.20 -2.78
N ARG A 66 6.17 -1.84 -3.87
CA ARG A 66 6.33 -1.23 -5.21
C ARG A 66 5.42 -1.87 -6.27
N ARG A 67 4.34 -2.52 -5.82
CA ARG A 67 3.40 -3.26 -6.65
C ARG A 67 1.99 -2.79 -6.38
N TYR A 68 1.12 -3.03 -7.36
CA TYR A 68 -0.32 -2.98 -7.16
C TYR A 68 -0.80 -4.30 -6.58
N TYR A 69 -1.91 -4.23 -5.84
CA TYR A 69 -2.66 -5.40 -5.38
C TYR A 69 -4.15 -5.12 -5.55
N ILE A 70 -4.88 -6.13 -5.98
CA ILE A 70 -6.33 -6.04 -6.16
C ILE A 70 -6.94 -6.95 -5.12
N ASP A 71 -7.70 -6.37 -4.19
CA ASP A 71 -8.61 -7.11 -3.33
C ASP A 71 -9.83 -7.46 -4.18
N GLU A 72 -9.92 -8.72 -4.60
CA GLU A 72 -11.02 -9.19 -5.45
C GLU A 72 -12.36 -9.25 -4.71
N LYS A 73 -12.35 -9.31 -3.37
CA LYS A 73 -13.55 -9.43 -2.55
C LYS A 73 -14.23 -8.07 -2.33
N LEU A 74 -13.43 -7.04 -2.06
CA LEU A 74 -13.90 -5.67 -1.89
C LEU A 74 -13.84 -4.86 -3.20
N HIS A 75 -13.26 -5.44 -4.25
CA HIS A 75 -12.99 -4.77 -5.53
C HIS A 75 -12.14 -3.50 -5.37
N GLN A 76 -11.19 -3.53 -4.43
CA GLN A 76 -10.32 -2.41 -4.11
C GLN A 76 -8.95 -2.56 -4.76
N VAL A 77 -8.44 -1.47 -5.34
CA VAL A 77 -7.07 -1.42 -5.84
C VAL A 77 -6.19 -0.75 -4.80
N TRP A 78 -5.20 -1.48 -4.33
CA TRP A 78 -4.12 -1.01 -3.47
C TRP A 78 -2.93 -0.59 -4.32
N ILE A 79 -2.59 0.69 -4.27
CA ILE A 79 -1.49 1.27 -5.06
C ILE A 79 -0.22 1.40 -4.21
N PRO A 80 0.98 1.35 -4.82
CA PRO A 80 2.21 1.55 -4.06
C PRO A 80 2.28 2.96 -3.48
N GLU A 81 2.91 3.06 -2.31
CA GLU A 81 3.18 4.34 -1.66
C GLU A 81 4.04 5.30 -2.50
N GLN A 82 3.91 6.59 -2.21
CA GLN A 82 4.80 7.63 -2.72
C GLN A 82 5.19 8.61 -1.61
N SER A 83 6.33 9.29 -1.77
CA SER A 83 6.67 10.41 -0.91
C SER A 83 5.70 11.57 -1.10
N TYR A 84 5.34 12.21 0.00
CA TYR A 84 4.49 13.40 -0.05
C TYR A 84 5.14 14.52 -0.86
N HIS A 85 4.31 15.19 -1.66
CA HIS A 85 4.60 16.48 -2.25
C HIS A 85 3.34 17.34 -2.21
N LYS A 86 3.52 18.66 -2.13
CA LYS A 86 2.43 19.62 -1.97
C LYS A 86 1.42 19.53 -3.12
N GLY A 87 0.14 19.49 -2.78
CA GLY A 87 -0.98 19.32 -3.70
C GLY A 87 -1.34 17.86 -3.98
N SER A 88 -0.75 16.90 -3.25
CA SER A 88 -0.95 15.47 -3.43
C SER A 88 -1.03 14.73 -2.09
N TRP A 89 -0.68 13.46 -2.08
CA TRP A 89 -0.70 12.58 -0.92
C TRP A 89 0.62 11.82 -0.81
N GLY A 90 0.93 11.27 0.37
CA GLY A 90 2.07 10.39 0.53
C GLY A 90 2.65 10.36 1.94
N TYR A 91 3.68 9.53 2.10
CA TYR A 91 4.40 9.40 3.35
C TYR A 91 5.45 10.52 3.54
N ILE A 92 5.79 10.77 4.80
CA ILE A 92 6.92 11.58 5.24
C ILE A 92 7.77 10.73 6.20
N GLY A 93 9.06 10.61 5.88
CA GLY A 93 10.01 9.84 6.68
C GLY A 93 9.91 8.33 6.49
N GLY A 94 10.63 7.62 7.35
CA GLY A 94 10.69 6.16 7.36
C GLY A 94 11.40 5.52 6.16
N LYS A 95 11.47 4.20 6.21
CA LYS A 95 12.08 3.32 5.22
C LYS A 95 11.17 2.13 4.96
N VAL A 96 11.27 1.57 3.76
CA VAL A 96 10.61 0.31 3.42
C VAL A 96 11.18 -0.79 4.31
N TYR A 97 10.32 -1.51 5.03
CA TYR A 97 10.75 -2.67 5.79
C TYR A 97 11.17 -3.80 4.85
N LYS A 98 12.25 -4.49 5.22
CA LYS A 98 12.73 -5.69 4.54
C LYS A 98 13.08 -6.73 5.61
N GLY A 99 12.36 -7.85 5.60
CA GLY A 99 12.66 -8.99 6.46
C GLY A 99 13.93 -9.72 6.03
N ASN A 100 14.28 -10.76 6.77
CA ASN A 100 15.53 -11.49 6.57
C ASN A 100 15.63 -12.32 5.28
N ASN A 101 14.52 -12.58 4.59
CA ASN A 101 14.53 -13.35 3.35
C ASN A 101 15.09 -12.51 2.18
N ASN A 102 16.33 -12.80 1.80
CA ASN A 102 17.01 -12.10 0.70
C ASN A 102 16.38 -12.32 -0.69
N ARG A 103 15.47 -13.32 -0.85
CA ARG A 103 14.77 -13.59 -2.11
C ARG A 103 13.66 -12.58 -2.40
N ILE A 104 13.17 -11.89 -1.37
CA ILE A 104 12.16 -10.83 -1.52
C ILE A 104 12.80 -9.45 -1.33
N PRO A 105 12.46 -8.46 -2.17
CA PRO A 105 13.10 -7.14 -2.13
C PRO A 105 12.62 -6.27 -0.95
N TYR A 106 11.44 -6.55 -0.40
CA TYR A 106 10.79 -5.81 0.69
C TYR A 106 9.75 -6.69 1.38
N GLY A 107 9.30 -6.27 2.57
CA GLY A 107 8.24 -6.94 3.33
C GLY A 107 8.69 -8.22 4.04
N SER A 108 7.69 -9.01 4.42
CA SER A 108 7.82 -10.34 5.03
C SER A 108 7.14 -11.38 4.15
N ASP A 109 7.65 -12.61 4.14
CA ASP A 109 7.01 -13.79 3.55
C ASP A 109 6.22 -14.61 4.59
N ARG A 110 6.11 -14.08 5.82
CA ARG A 110 5.41 -14.75 6.92
C ARG A 110 3.90 -14.51 6.80
N ASN A 111 3.13 -15.53 7.13
CA ASN A 111 1.67 -15.45 7.18
C ASN A 111 1.23 -14.41 8.22
N VAL A 112 0.34 -13.49 7.85
CA VAL A 112 -0.28 -12.54 8.78
C VAL A 112 -1.66 -13.09 9.16
N LEU A 113 -1.93 -13.14 10.46
CA LEU A 113 -3.16 -13.67 11.05
C LEU A 113 -4.31 -12.65 10.92
N ILE A 114 -5.54 -13.17 10.93
CA ILE A 114 -6.79 -12.36 10.96
C ILE A 114 -6.96 -11.50 9.69
N THR A 115 -6.40 -11.92 8.56
CA THR A 115 -6.59 -11.24 7.28
C THR A 115 -6.59 -12.22 6.12
N GLU A 116 -7.36 -11.89 5.08
CA GLU A 116 -7.26 -12.51 3.75
C GLU A 116 -6.41 -11.64 2.79
N ASN A 117 -6.08 -10.42 3.21
CA ASN A 117 -5.33 -9.42 2.46
C ASN A 117 -3.86 -9.37 2.90
N ASP A 118 -3.23 -10.54 3.02
CA ASP A 118 -1.81 -10.70 3.34
C ASP A 118 -0.90 -9.71 2.58
N PRO A 119 -1.10 -9.44 1.27
CA PRO A 119 -0.22 -8.54 0.53
C PRO A 119 -0.11 -7.13 1.10
N VAL A 120 -1.15 -6.62 1.78
CA VAL A 120 -1.16 -5.32 2.46
C VAL A 120 -0.38 -5.40 3.78
N TYR A 121 -0.69 -6.40 4.61
CA TYR A 121 -0.11 -6.52 5.95
C TYR A 121 1.31 -7.08 5.96
N GLN A 122 1.79 -7.70 4.88
CA GLN A 122 3.16 -8.20 4.76
C GLN A 122 4.18 -7.12 4.40
N THR A 123 3.74 -5.92 4.03
CA THR A 123 4.61 -4.78 3.74
C THR A 123 4.32 -3.65 4.70
N GLN A 124 5.35 -2.88 5.04
CA GLN A 124 5.19 -1.72 5.91
C GLN A 124 6.28 -0.68 5.68
N ARG A 125 5.97 0.56 6.06
CA ARG A 125 6.95 1.62 6.24
C ARG A 125 7.31 1.73 7.71
N GLN A 126 8.59 1.54 8.03
CA GLN A 126 9.12 1.60 9.37
C GLN A 126 9.79 2.95 9.63
N GLY A 127 9.53 3.56 10.78
CA GLY A 127 10.01 4.90 11.15
C GLY A 127 9.27 6.02 10.42
N ILE A 128 8.03 5.78 10.00
CA ILE A 128 7.17 6.81 9.40
C ILE A 128 6.95 7.94 10.41
N SER A 129 7.01 9.19 9.94
CA SER A 129 6.74 10.36 10.78
C SER A 129 5.34 10.90 10.52
N ALA A 130 4.91 10.92 9.26
CA ALA A 130 3.55 11.28 8.91
C ALA A 130 3.10 10.64 7.59
N PHE A 131 1.79 10.63 7.37
CA PHE A 131 1.18 10.42 6.06
C PHE A 131 0.18 11.54 5.80
N LYS A 132 0.21 12.15 4.62
CA LYS A 132 -0.63 13.29 4.27
C LYS A 132 -1.51 13.02 3.07
N PHE A 133 -2.69 13.62 3.06
CA PHE A 133 -3.60 13.70 1.93
C PHE A 133 -4.06 15.15 1.76
N ASP A 134 -3.67 15.80 0.66
CA ASP A 134 -4.20 17.11 0.30
C ASP A 134 -5.55 16.92 -0.42
N VAL A 135 -6.58 16.60 0.36
CA VAL A 135 -7.98 16.45 -0.10
C VAL A 135 -8.76 17.76 -0.01
N ALA A 136 -9.96 17.79 -0.61
CA ALA A 136 -10.91 18.86 -0.46
C ALA A 136 -11.57 18.84 0.94
N ASP A 137 -12.31 19.90 1.28
CA ASP A 137 -13.12 19.92 2.48
C ASP A 137 -14.30 18.95 2.33
N GLY A 138 -14.62 18.22 3.38
CA GLY A 138 -15.64 17.17 3.33
C GLY A 138 -15.50 16.15 4.46
N GLU A 139 -16.36 15.15 4.43
CA GLU A 139 -16.36 14.03 5.38
C GLU A 139 -15.66 12.82 4.77
N TYR A 140 -14.71 12.26 5.51
CA TYR A 140 -13.92 11.12 5.09
C TYR A 140 -13.99 9.99 6.13
N GLU A 141 -13.94 8.76 5.66
CA GLU A 141 -13.59 7.62 6.49
C GLU A 141 -12.11 7.31 6.28
N LEU A 142 -11.35 7.23 7.37
CA LEU A 142 -9.94 6.85 7.37
C LEU A 142 -9.80 5.49 8.03
N ARG A 143 -9.16 4.55 7.32
CA ARG A 143 -8.79 3.23 7.83
C ARG A 143 -7.27 3.13 7.83
N LEU A 144 -6.69 2.79 8.98
CA LEU A 144 -5.26 2.58 9.14
C LEU A 144 -5.00 1.10 9.41
N HIS A 145 -4.09 0.52 8.65
CA HIS A 145 -3.73 -0.89 8.70
C HIS A 145 -2.36 -1.07 9.33
N PHE A 146 -2.29 -1.94 10.34
CA PHE A 146 -1.10 -2.23 11.13
C PHE A 146 -0.87 -3.73 11.29
N ALA A 147 0.39 -4.13 11.39
CA ALA A 147 0.83 -5.43 11.90
C ALA A 147 2.26 -5.30 12.45
N GLU A 148 2.59 -5.98 13.57
CA GLU A 148 3.99 -6.08 14.00
C GLU A 148 4.69 -7.19 13.22
N LEU A 149 5.56 -6.79 12.27
CA LEU A 149 6.32 -7.70 11.43
C LEU A 149 7.75 -7.97 11.92
N VAL A 150 8.21 -7.39 13.04
CA VAL A 150 9.56 -7.64 13.57
C VAL A 150 9.47 -8.46 14.85
N GLY A 151 10.13 -9.61 14.90
CA GLY A 151 10.10 -10.52 16.06
C GLY A 151 9.03 -11.63 15.95
N GLY A 152 8.51 -12.07 17.09
CA GLY A 152 7.63 -13.25 17.20
C GLY A 152 8.37 -14.59 17.13
N GLU A 153 7.67 -15.68 17.44
CA GLU A 153 8.25 -17.02 17.28
C GLU A 153 8.52 -17.30 15.80
N LYS A 154 9.73 -17.75 15.49
CA LYS A 154 9.98 -18.39 14.20
C LYS A 154 9.19 -19.69 14.20
N LYS A 155 8.28 -19.89 13.23
CA LYS A 155 7.83 -21.26 12.93
C LYS A 155 9.07 -22.11 12.72
N GLU A 156 9.11 -23.27 13.37
CA GLU A 156 10.18 -24.26 13.20
C GLU A 156 10.55 -24.33 11.72
N ALA A 157 11.85 -24.22 11.44
CA ALA A 157 12.37 -24.38 10.10
C ALA A 157 11.87 -25.74 9.60
N LEU A 158 10.88 -25.73 8.70
CA LEU A 158 10.61 -26.90 7.88
C LEU A 158 11.97 -27.26 7.26
N ALA A 159 12.39 -28.51 7.44
CA ALA A 159 13.71 -29.06 7.12
C ALA A 159 14.19 -28.89 5.66
N TYR A 160 13.47 -28.11 4.85
CA TYR A 160 13.72 -27.81 3.45
C TYR A 160 14.32 -26.42 3.18
N ASN A 161 14.46 -25.55 4.19
CA ASN A 161 15.19 -24.29 4.03
C ASN A 161 16.71 -24.55 4.14
N LEU A 162 17.32 -25.05 3.07
CA LEU A 162 18.74 -25.44 3.00
C LEU A 162 19.75 -24.27 3.03
N ASP A 163 19.29 -23.02 3.14
CA ASP A 163 20.16 -21.82 3.13
C ASP A 163 20.05 -20.95 4.40
N ASP A 164 19.57 -21.53 5.51
CA ASP A 164 19.12 -20.74 6.66
C ASP A 164 20.26 -20.25 7.58
N HIS A 165 21.04 -19.28 7.11
CA HIS A 165 21.83 -18.39 7.97
C HIS A 165 20.98 -17.25 8.58
N SER A 166 19.68 -17.47 8.84
CA SER A 166 18.80 -16.41 9.38
C SER A 166 19.25 -15.95 10.77
N LYS A 167 19.91 -14.79 10.79
CA LYS A 167 20.09 -13.97 11.99
C LYS A 167 18.73 -13.88 12.69
N LYS A 168 18.69 -14.07 14.01
CA LYS A 168 17.47 -13.77 14.78
C LYS A 168 17.16 -12.29 14.55
N GLU A 169 15.95 -11.98 14.06
CA GLU A 169 15.49 -10.59 14.10
C GLU A 169 15.46 -10.21 15.57
N GLN A 170 16.19 -9.15 15.92
CA GLN A 170 16.18 -8.65 17.27
C GLN A 170 14.78 -8.10 17.52
N GLN A 171 14.13 -8.62 18.56
CA GLN A 171 12.79 -8.19 18.95
C GLN A 171 12.82 -6.68 19.19
N GLU A 172 12.15 -5.94 18.32
CA GLU A 172 11.99 -4.50 18.48
C GLU A 172 10.78 -4.26 19.38
N GLN A 173 10.99 -3.58 20.50
CA GLN A 173 9.86 -3.05 21.26
C GLN A 173 9.43 -1.74 20.62
N ARG A 174 8.17 -1.69 20.22
CA ARG A 174 7.56 -0.55 19.51
C ARG A 174 6.40 -0.01 20.34
N LEU A 175 6.46 1.28 20.65
CA LEU A 175 5.45 2.01 21.38
C LEU A 175 5.36 3.41 20.77
N PHE A 176 4.19 3.81 20.29
CA PHE A 176 4.03 5.11 19.63
C PHE A 176 2.62 5.66 19.78
N ASP A 177 2.46 6.95 19.52
CA ASP A 177 1.17 7.59 19.37
C ASP A 177 0.86 7.79 17.89
N VAL A 178 -0.43 7.80 17.55
CA VAL A 178 -0.96 8.21 16.25
C VAL A 178 -1.88 9.41 16.47
N GLN A 179 -1.68 10.45 15.68
CA GLN A 179 -2.48 11.66 15.68
C GLN A 179 -3.14 11.85 14.32
N ILE A 180 -4.30 12.49 14.29
CA ILE A 180 -4.98 12.89 13.05
C ILE A 180 -5.24 14.38 13.15
N ASN A 181 -4.71 15.16 12.21
CA ASN A 181 -4.78 16.63 12.18
C ASN A 181 -4.35 17.26 13.52
N GLY A 182 -3.31 16.70 14.15
CA GLY A 182 -2.77 17.14 15.45
C GLY A 182 -3.59 16.72 16.67
N LEU A 183 -4.72 16.05 16.49
CA LEU A 183 -5.53 15.50 17.58
C LEU A 183 -5.14 14.04 17.86
N PRO A 184 -5.05 13.62 19.14
CA PRO A 184 -4.75 12.23 19.47
C PRO A 184 -5.79 11.26 18.89
N PHE A 185 -5.34 10.18 18.26
CA PHE A 185 -6.20 9.09 17.77
C PHE A 185 -5.90 7.76 18.46
N LEU A 186 -4.64 7.33 18.48
CA LEU A 186 -4.18 6.16 19.23
C LEU A 186 -3.04 6.60 20.14
N SER A 187 -3.06 6.19 21.41
CA SER A 187 -2.04 6.59 22.37
C SER A 187 -1.32 5.37 22.92
N LYS A 188 0.01 5.40 22.93
CA LYS A 188 0.90 4.36 23.45
C LYS A 188 0.55 2.97 22.91
N ILE A 189 0.29 2.88 21.60
CA ILE A 189 -0.02 1.60 20.98
C ILE A 189 1.25 0.74 20.90
N ASN A 190 1.14 -0.51 21.34
CA ASN A 190 2.17 -1.53 21.18
C ASN A 190 1.56 -2.72 20.45
N LEU A 191 1.74 -2.75 19.12
CA LEU A 191 1.09 -3.75 18.27
C LEU A 191 1.38 -5.19 18.71
N ALA A 192 2.62 -5.46 19.14
CA ALA A 192 3.05 -6.77 19.59
C ALA A 192 2.39 -7.21 20.91
N GLU A 193 2.32 -6.30 21.88
CA GLU A 193 1.74 -6.59 23.20
C GLU A 193 0.20 -6.58 23.14
N ASP A 194 -0.39 -5.68 22.37
CA ASP A 194 -1.84 -5.46 22.30
C ASP A 194 -2.54 -6.50 21.40
N TYR A 195 -1.89 -6.94 20.31
CA TYR A 195 -2.52 -7.80 19.28
C TYR A 195 -1.69 -9.03 18.89
N GLY A 196 -0.42 -9.10 19.30
CA GLY A 196 0.51 -10.15 18.90
C GLY A 196 1.28 -9.85 17.61
N TYR A 197 2.36 -10.60 17.41
CA TYR A 197 3.17 -10.56 16.19
C TYR A 197 2.39 -11.13 15.01
N LEU A 198 2.64 -10.59 13.81
CA LEU A 198 2.02 -11.06 12.57
C LEU A 198 0.49 -11.10 12.67
N THR A 199 -0.13 -10.14 13.35
CA THR A 199 -1.59 -10.02 13.43
C THR A 199 -2.04 -8.75 12.72
N ALA A 200 -2.98 -8.88 11.79
CA ALA A 200 -3.60 -7.73 11.13
C ALA A 200 -4.47 -6.94 12.11
N VAL A 201 -4.32 -5.61 12.08
CA VAL A 201 -5.08 -4.67 12.91
C VAL A 201 -5.55 -3.52 12.04
N GLU A 202 -6.86 -3.28 12.00
CA GLU A 202 -7.47 -2.12 11.36
C GLU A 202 -7.98 -1.14 12.42
N LYS A 203 -7.72 0.15 12.23
CA LYS A 203 -8.28 1.23 13.05
C LYS A 203 -8.98 2.24 12.15
N THR A 204 -10.27 2.43 12.39
CA THR A 204 -11.16 3.22 11.53
C THR A 204 -11.74 4.40 12.27
N THR A 205 -11.82 5.56 11.62
CA THR A 205 -12.47 6.76 12.15
C THR A 205 -13.06 7.62 11.04
N ARG A 206 -13.99 8.51 11.40
CA ARG A 206 -14.53 9.53 10.51
C ARG A 206 -13.89 10.88 10.81
N ILE A 207 -13.59 11.65 9.77
CA ILE A 207 -12.87 12.93 9.85
C ILE A 207 -13.59 13.97 9.00
N SER A 208 -13.91 15.10 9.61
CA SER A 208 -14.39 16.29 8.91
C SER A 208 -13.20 17.19 8.57
N VAL A 209 -12.93 17.37 7.27
CA VAL A 209 -11.89 18.27 6.76
C VAL A 209 -12.51 19.62 6.46
N THR A 210 -11.95 20.68 7.04
CA THR A 210 -12.40 22.06 6.82
C THR A 210 -11.21 23.01 6.66
N GLY A 211 -11.44 24.10 5.94
CA GLY A 211 -10.46 25.18 5.78
C GLY A 211 -9.31 24.83 4.83
N GLY A 212 -9.46 23.80 3.99
CA GLY A 212 -8.47 23.38 3.01
C GLY A 212 -7.21 22.76 3.62
N ASN A 213 -7.30 22.19 4.82
CA ASN A 213 -6.15 21.65 5.55
C ASN A 213 -5.79 20.19 5.17
N GLY A 214 -6.69 19.49 4.49
CA GLY A 214 -6.51 18.07 4.16
C GLY A 214 -6.49 17.18 5.41
N ILE A 215 -5.83 16.02 5.28
CA ILE A 215 -5.65 15.04 6.35
C ILE A 215 -4.17 14.81 6.56
N GLU A 216 -3.71 14.96 7.80
CA GLU A 216 -2.38 14.56 8.24
C GLU A 216 -2.49 13.53 9.35
N ILE A 217 -1.85 12.39 9.16
CA ILE A 217 -1.69 11.34 10.16
C ILE A 217 -0.27 11.43 10.68
N GLY A 218 -0.11 11.83 11.94
CA GLY A 218 1.20 11.95 12.61
C GLY A 218 1.53 10.71 13.43
N PHE A 219 2.79 10.29 13.41
CA PHE A 219 3.29 9.14 14.18
C PHE A 219 4.41 9.60 15.13
N ILE A 220 4.21 9.41 16.43
CA ILE A 220 5.15 9.89 17.45
C ILE A 220 5.75 8.70 18.17
N ALA A 221 7.03 8.46 17.91
CA ALA A 221 7.79 7.43 18.58
C ALA A 221 7.92 7.72 20.08
N ILE A 222 7.55 6.74 20.91
CA ILE A 222 7.89 6.71 22.34
C ILE A 222 9.02 5.70 22.57
N LYS A 223 8.94 4.53 21.90
CA LYS A 223 9.98 3.51 21.86
C LYS A 223 9.99 2.84 20.48
N GLY A 224 11.18 2.61 19.93
CA GLY A 224 11.32 2.04 18.59
C GLY A 224 10.77 2.97 17.48
N GLU A 225 10.60 2.41 16.28
CA GLU A 225 10.19 3.17 15.09
C GLU A 225 8.69 2.95 14.80
N PRO A 226 7.81 3.96 14.64
CA PRO A 226 6.42 3.72 14.27
C PRO A 226 6.29 2.96 12.93
N VAL A 227 5.23 2.17 12.75
CA VAL A 227 4.99 1.42 11.50
C VAL A 227 3.59 1.70 10.97
N LEU A 228 3.44 1.59 9.64
CA LEU A 228 2.16 1.62 8.94
C LEU A 228 2.23 0.68 7.73
N ASN A 229 1.21 -0.15 7.54
CA ASN A 229 1.09 -1.11 6.43
C ASN A 229 0.25 -0.56 5.28
N GLY A 230 -0.84 0.14 5.61
CA GLY A 230 -1.78 0.69 4.64
C GLY A 230 -2.68 1.78 5.21
#